data_AF-J3MH82-F1
#
_entry.id   AF-J3MH82-F1
#
_cell.length_a   1.000
_cell.length_b   1.000
_cell.length_c   1.000
_cell.angle_alpha   90.00
_cell.angle_beta   90.00
_cell.angle_gamma   90.00
#
_symmetry.space_group_name_H-M   'P 1'
#
loop_
_entity.id
_entity.type
_entity.pdbx_description
1 polymer ?
#
loop_
_entity_poly.entity_id
_entity_poly.type
_entity_poly.pdbx_seq_one_letter_code
_entity_poly.pdbx_strand_id
1 'polypeptide(L)'
;MKESNSSDPGSITAPRIPASAVHRLSLVLDRLAANGRLSTCTAAYADARGDTVSASLRALGLDYLHNPTEDAQVLTPSVERWGRHLEFAVRHLLEAERKLCVAVFERRPEAVSSCFAEIASRAGILDFLKFGRAVCDARKDPIKLLRLLDVFDSLSKLRMDFNRLFGGKACVEIQTRTRELVKRVVDGSVEIFEELLVQVELQRNMPPPSDGGVPRIVSFVAKYCNQLLGDPYRSVLTQVLTIHRSWRKETFNDKMLVDAVLTIVKALEANFEAWSKSYEDVTLSYLFMMNTHWHFFKHLKGTKMGEILGDEWLREHEQYKDYYSAVFLRESWGTLAPLLSREGIILFSKGRATARDLVKQRLKSFNANFDEMYQKQSKWIISDRDLQQKTCHLVVQAIVPVYRSFMQNYGPLVDQQDASANKYVKFTAEGLDKMLSTLFMPKPRRAGSFQMKHSNGKITSAMTGLYRSSSTLK
;
A
#
# COMPACT_ATOMS: atom_id res chain seq x y z
N MET A 1 14.73 28.20 23.23
CA MET A 1 15.79 28.55 22.27
C MET A 1 15.43 27.90 20.94
N LYS A 2 15.09 28.74 19.95
CA LYS A 2 14.84 28.35 18.56
C LYS A 2 16.19 28.31 17.85
N GLU A 3 16.58 27.16 17.32
CA GLU A 3 17.63 27.10 16.29
C GLU A 3 16.96 26.94 14.94
N SER A 4 17.11 27.98 14.13
CA SER A 4 16.69 28.11 12.75
C SER A 4 17.84 27.64 11.84
N ASN A 5 17.71 26.47 11.22
CA ASN A 5 18.55 26.09 10.08
C ASN A 5 17.76 26.28 8.78
N SER A 6 17.74 27.52 8.29
CA SER A 6 17.39 27.86 6.92
C SER A 6 18.66 27.82 6.08
N SER A 7 18.95 26.66 5.45
CA SER A 7 19.91 26.60 4.36
C SER A 7 19.20 27.04 3.08
N ASP A 8 19.33 28.33 2.77
CA ASP A 8 18.87 28.95 1.53
C ASP A 8 19.46 28.23 0.29
N PRO A 9 18.67 27.95 -0.77
CA PRO A 9 19.18 27.34 -2.00
C PRO A 9 19.93 28.34 -2.91
N GLY A 10 20.31 29.52 -2.42
CA GLY A 10 20.85 30.63 -3.20
C GLY A 10 22.35 30.57 -3.55
N SER A 11 23.10 29.54 -3.13
CA SER A 11 24.57 29.53 -3.21
C SER A 11 25.17 28.69 -4.35
N ILE A 12 24.42 27.75 -4.94
CA ILE A 12 24.97 26.87 -6.00
C ILE A 12 24.66 27.46 -7.37
N THR A 13 25.20 28.66 -7.65
CA THR A 13 25.15 29.24 -8.99
C THR A 13 26.41 28.85 -9.73
N ALA A 14 26.30 28.29 -10.95
CA ALA A 14 27.45 28.03 -11.80
C ALA A 14 28.32 29.30 -11.91
N PRO A 15 29.66 29.22 -11.72
CA PRO A 15 30.50 30.40 -11.76
C PRO A 15 30.36 31.07 -13.12
N ARG A 16 29.76 32.26 -13.13
CA ARG A 16 29.60 33.08 -14.34
C ARG A 16 31.00 33.52 -14.77
N ILE A 17 31.55 32.84 -15.77
CA ILE A 17 32.81 33.24 -16.39
C ILE A 17 32.62 34.66 -16.95
N PRO A 18 33.49 35.63 -16.61
CA PRO A 18 33.40 36.97 -17.15
C PRO A 18 33.44 36.96 -18.68
N ALA A 19 32.64 37.81 -19.34
CA ALA A 19 32.60 37.89 -20.80
C ALA A 19 33.98 38.16 -21.43
N SER A 20 34.84 38.89 -20.73
CA SER A 20 36.24 39.13 -21.12
C SER A 20 37.08 37.85 -21.15
N ALA A 21 36.84 36.90 -20.23
CA ALA A 21 37.50 35.60 -20.21
C ALA A 21 36.97 34.67 -21.31
N VAL A 22 35.66 34.70 -21.59
CA VAL A 22 35.07 33.98 -22.73
C VAL A 22 35.67 34.45 -24.05
N HIS A 23 35.80 35.77 -24.24
CA HIS A 23 36.41 36.35 -25.43
C HIS A 23 37.88 35.93 -25.59
N ARG A 24 38.66 35.94 -24.51
CA ARG A 24 40.05 35.45 -24.52
C ARG A 24 40.15 33.97 -24.87
N LEU A 25 39.26 33.13 -24.32
CA LEU A 25 39.22 31.70 -24.64
C LEU A 25 38.90 31.46 -26.12
N SER A 26 37.97 32.23 -26.70
CA SER A 26 37.66 32.17 -28.13
C SER A 26 38.87 32.53 -29.00
N LEU A 27 39.61 33.59 -28.65
CA LEU A 27 40.85 33.97 -29.36
C LEU A 27 41.95 32.92 -29.26
N VAL A 28 42.12 32.28 -28.10
CA VAL A 28 43.08 31.19 -27.90
C VAL A 28 42.68 29.97 -28.73
N LEU A 29 41.39 29.63 -28.75
CA LEU A 29 40.85 28.55 -29.57
C LEU A 29 41.08 28.79 -31.06
N ASP A 30 40.91 30.02 -31.55
CA ASP A 30 41.16 30.39 -32.95
C ASP A 30 42.64 30.24 -33.32
N ARG A 31 43.56 30.64 -32.45
CA ARG A 31 45.00 30.47 -32.68
C ARG A 31 45.40 28.99 -32.69
N LEU A 32 44.84 28.19 -31.79
CA LEU A 32 45.09 26.75 -31.74
C LEU A 32 44.42 25.99 -32.89
N ALA A 33 43.32 26.52 -33.43
CA ALA A 33 42.68 26.06 -34.66
C ALA A 33 43.63 26.13 -35.85
N ALA A 34 44.22 27.31 -36.04
CA ALA A 34 45.09 27.61 -37.18
C ALA A 34 46.33 26.69 -37.19
N ASN A 35 46.72 26.17 -36.02
CA ASN A 35 47.83 25.26 -35.84
C ASN A 35 47.43 23.76 -35.84
N GLY A 36 46.19 23.43 -36.24
CA GLY A 36 45.72 22.03 -36.33
C GLY A 36 45.50 21.32 -34.98
N ARG A 37 45.56 22.02 -33.85
CA ARG A 37 45.46 21.44 -32.48
C ARG A 37 44.07 21.56 -31.85
N LEU A 38 43.03 21.62 -32.67
CA LEU A 38 41.66 21.83 -32.21
C LEU A 38 41.18 20.71 -31.28
N SER A 39 41.40 19.45 -31.66
CA SER A 39 40.93 18.28 -30.91
C SER A 39 41.49 18.21 -29.49
N THR A 40 42.78 18.51 -29.32
CA THR A 40 43.43 18.56 -28.00
C THR A 40 42.87 19.70 -27.15
N CYS A 41 42.58 20.86 -27.75
CA CYS A 41 42.03 21.99 -27.01
C CYS A 41 40.57 21.77 -26.61
N THR A 42 39.75 21.14 -27.48
CA THR A 42 38.36 20.78 -27.14
C THR A 42 38.30 19.75 -26.03
N ALA A 43 39.21 18.77 -26.03
CA ALA A 43 39.30 17.77 -24.96
C ALA A 43 39.74 18.43 -23.64
N ALA A 44 40.80 19.24 -23.64
CA ALA A 44 41.26 19.95 -22.44
C ALA A 44 40.20 20.91 -21.86
N TYR A 45 39.45 21.59 -22.74
CA TYR A 45 38.31 22.40 -22.31
C TYR A 45 37.19 21.55 -21.71
N ALA A 46 36.85 20.43 -22.36
CA ALA A 46 35.84 19.51 -21.87
C ALA A 46 36.21 18.88 -20.51
N ASP A 47 37.49 18.57 -20.30
CA ASP A 47 38.05 18.10 -19.04
C ASP A 47 37.84 19.12 -17.94
N ALA A 48 38.38 20.33 -18.11
CA ALA A 48 38.34 21.36 -17.09
C ALA A 48 36.91 21.78 -16.72
N ARG A 49 36.03 21.92 -17.72
CA ARG A 49 34.63 22.26 -17.49
C ARG A 49 33.83 21.10 -16.94
N GLY A 50 34.06 19.88 -17.43
CA GLY A 50 33.47 18.65 -16.90
C GLY A 50 33.75 18.47 -15.42
N ASP A 51 35.00 18.66 -15.00
CA ASP A 51 35.40 18.56 -13.60
C ASP A 51 34.78 19.67 -12.73
N THR A 52 34.66 20.88 -13.26
CA THR A 52 34.00 22.01 -12.57
C THR A 52 32.52 21.74 -12.33
N VAL A 53 31.82 21.25 -13.36
CA VAL A 53 30.38 20.90 -13.25
C VAL A 53 30.20 19.69 -12.34
N SER A 54 31.07 18.68 -12.45
CA SER A 54 31.07 17.50 -11.59
C SER A 54 31.32 17.86 -10.12
N ALA A 55 32.26 18.77 -9.82
CA ALA A 55 32.48 19.27 -8.47
C ALA A 55 31.26 20.01 -7.91
N SER A 56 30.61 20.84 -8.74
CA SER A 56 29.37 21.55 -8.38
C SER A 56 28.23 20.58 -8.08
N LEU A 57 28.16 19.46 -8.81
CA LEU A 57 27.18 18.39 -8.58
C LEU A 57 27.50 17.58 -7.32
N ARG A 58 28.76 17.25 -7.06
CA ARG A 58 29.17 16.53 -5.83
C ARG A 58 28.86 17.33 -4.57
N ALA A 59 28.88 18.66 -4.63
CA ALA A 59 28.47 19.53 -3.52
C ALA A 59 27.01 19.33 -3.07
N LEU A 60 26.16 18.70 -3.90
CA LEU A 60 24.78 18.35 -3.56
C LEU A 60 24.64 17.06 -2.73
N GLY A 61 25.75 16.36 -2.43
CA GLY A 61 25.72 15.12 -1.65
C GLY A 61 25.14 13.94 -2.44
N LEU A 62 25.87 13.53 -3.48
CA LEU A 62 25.45 12.51 -4.46
C LEU A 62 25.78 11.06 -4.07
N ASP A 63 26.18 10.82 -2.82
CA ASP A 63 26.63 9.49 -2.35
C ASP A 63 25.58 8.38 -2.54
N TYR A 64 24.30 8.75 -2.55
CA TYR A 64 23.19 7.83 -2.77
C TYR A 64 23.11 7.27 -4.20
N LEU A 65 23.77 7.91 -5.18
CA LEU A 65 23.76 7.46 -6.58
C LEU A 65 24.66 6.24 -6.81
N HIS A 66 25.64 6.00 -5.95
CA HIS A 66 26.70 5.02 -6.21
C HIS A 66 26.43 3.64 -5.59
N ASN A 67 25.61 3.57 -4.54
CA ASN A 67 25.19 2.31 -3.90
C ASN A 67 23.67 2.23 -3.71
N PRO A 68 22.88 2.11 -4.79
CA PRO A 68 21.45 1.90 -4.67
C PRO A 68 21.17 0.54 -4.00
N THR A 69 20.46 0.55 -2.87
CA THR A 69 20.01 -0.66 -2.17
C THR A 69 18.96 -1.40 -3.01
N GLU A 70 18.85 -2.72 -2.89
CA GLU A 70 17.81 -3.52 -3.57
C GLU A 70 16.39 -3.29 -3.04
N ASP A 71 16.24 -2.64 -1.88
CA ASP A 71 14.97 -2.46 -1.16
C ASP A 71 14.27 -1.15 -1.56
N ALA A 72 13.13 -1.28 -2.24
CA ALA A 72 12.34 -0.14 -2.74
C ALA A 72 11.88 0.85 -1.66
N GLN A 73 11.68 0.39 -0.41
CA GLN A 73 11.32 1.25 0.71
C GLN A 73 12.47 2.20 1.09
N VAL A 74 13.71 1.70 1.13
CA VAL A 74 14.90 2.51 1.46
C VAL A 74 15.22 3.48 0.32
N LEU A 75 14.84 3.14 -0.91
CA LEU A 75 15.01 4.00 -2.08
C LEU A 75 14.04 5.19 -2.12
N THR A 76 12.94 5.17 -1.35
CA THR A 76 11.91 6.23 -1.37
C THR A 76 12.46 7.65 -1.20
N PRO A 77 13.17 7.98 -0.09
CA PRO A 77 13.73 9.32 0.07
C PRO A 77 14.86 9.63 -0.94
N SER A 78 15.46 8.60 -1.54
CA SER A 78 16.52 8.74 -2.54
C SER A 78 15.95 9.07 -3.93
N VAL A 79 14.78 8.56 -4.30
CA VAL A 79 14.10 8.86 -5.57
C VAL A 79 13.59 10.31 -5.61
N GLU A 80 13.02 10.81 -4.51
CA GLU A 80 12.58 12.21 -4.42
C GLU A 80 13.75 13.19 -4.47
N ARG A 81 14.89 12.84 -3.83
CA ARG A 81 16.14 13.60 -3.96
C ARG A 81 16.69 13.53 -5.37
N TRP A 82 16.67 12.34 -5.99
CA TRP A 82 17.11 12.12 -7.36
C TRP A 82 16.35 12.99 -8.36
N GLY A 83 15.02 13.07 -8.29
CA GLY A 83 14.23 13.92 -9.19
C GLY A 83 14.62 15.39 -9.12
N ARG A 84 14.76 15.93 -7.90
CA ARG A 84 15.17 17.33 -7.68
C ARG A 84 16.60 17.61 -8.16
N HIS A 85 17.54 16.72 -7.86
CA HIS A 85 18.93 16.87 -8.29
C HIS A 85 19.07 16.73 -9.80
N LEU A 86 18.31 15.84 -10.44
CA LEU A 86 18.30 15.70 -11.89
C LEU A 86 17.73 16.95 -12.56
N GLU A 87 16.62 17.48 -12.05
CA GLU A 87 16.04 18.73 -12.53
C GLU A 87 17.05 19.89 -12.42
N PHE A 88 17.73 20.01 -11.28
CA PHE A 88 18.75 21.04 -11.07
C PHE A 88 19.93 20.89 -12.05
N ALA A 89 20.45 19.67 -12.20
CA ALA A 89 21.56 19.37 -13.11
C ALA A 89 21.23 19.76 -14.55
N VAL A 90 20.03 19.41 -15.02
CA VAL A 90 19.58 19.65 -16.40
C VAL A 90 19.28 21.14 -16.64
N ARG A 91 18.47 21.78 -15.77
CA ARG A 91 17.97 23.14 -16.00
C ARG A 91 18.96 24.25 -15.65
N HIS A 92 19.86 24.01 -14.70
CA HIS A 92 20.75 25.06 -14.21
C HIS A 92 22.20 24.85 -14.62
N LEU A 93 22.75 23.64 -14.47
CA LEU A 93 24.17 23.40 -14.76
C LEU A 93 24.41 23.12 -16.25
N LEU A 94 23.75 22.12 -16.82
CA LEU A 94 23.97 21.71 -18.20
C LEU A 94 23.45 22.74 -19.20
N GLU A 95 22.33 23.41 -18.90
CA GLU A 95 21.83 24.54 -19.70
C GLU A 95 22.82 25.71 -19.72
N ALA A 96 23.41 26.08 -18.57
CA ALA A 96 24.41 27.13 -18.50
C ALA A 96 25.69 26.75 -19.25
N GLU A 97 26.12 25.49 -19.13
CA GLU A 97 27.32 25.00 -19.81
C GLU A 97 27.12 24.95 -21.32
N ARG A 98 25.94 24.56 -21.81
CA ARG A 98 25.63 24.60 -23.24
C ARG A 98 25.73 26.02 -23.78
N LYS A 99 25.18 27.01 -23.08
CA LYS A 99 25.27 28.43 -23.47
C LYS A 99 26.71 28.92 -23.49
N LEU A 100 27.51 28.48 -22.52
CA LEU A 100 28.94 28.79 -22.47
C LEU A 100 29.71 28.16 -23.63
N CYS A 101 29.47 26.88 -23.94
CA CYS A 101 30.07 26.22 -25.11
C CYS A 101 29.73 26.95 -26.41
N VAL A 102 28.49 27.39 -26.59
CA VAL A 102 28.09 28.18 -27.77
C VAL A 102 28.85 29.50 -27.84
N ALA A 103 29.01 30.21 -26.71
CA ALA A 103 29.73 31.48 -26.67
C ALA A 103 31.24 31.34 -26.89
N VAL A 104 31.86 30.26 -26.41
CA VAL A 104 33.30 30.00 -26.55
C VAL A 104 33.65 29.57 -27.98
N PHE A 105 32.80 28.75 -28.60
CA PHE A 105 33.00 28.18 -29.94
C PHE A 105 32.16 28.87 -31.03
N GLU A 106 31.78 30.13 -30.84
CA GLU A 106 30.91 30.89 -31.76
C GLU A 106 31.34 30.78 -33.24
N ARG A 107 32.64 30.81 -33.51
CA ARG A 107 33.22 30.74 -34.87
C ARG A 107 33.27 29.32 -35.45
N ARG A 108 32.96 28.28 -34.66
CA ARG A 108 33.05 26.85 -35.04
C ARG A 108 31.93 26.02 -34.37
N PRO A 109 30.71 26.06 -34.91
CA PRO A 109 29.55 25.38 -34.32
C PRO A 109 29.67 23.85 -34.35
N GLU A 110 30.47 23.28 -35.25
CA GLU A 110 30.67 21.84 -35.40
C GLU A 110 31.26 21.18 -34.14
N ALA A 111 32.19 21.88 -33.46
CA ALA A 111 32.87 21.39 -32.26
C ALA A 111 32.06 21.58 -30.97
N VAL A 112 31.03 22.44 -30.97
CA VAL A 112 30.18 22.70 -29.80
C VAL A 112 29.49 21.44 -29.33
N SER A 113 28.95 20.67 -30.28
CA SER A 113 28.12 19.50 -29.97
C SER A 113 28.95 18.36 -29.37
N SER A 114 30.14 18.09 -29.91
CA SER A 114 31.05 17.06 -29.39
C SER A 114 31.62 17.46 -28.03
N CYS A 115 32.05 18.71 -27.87
CA CYS A 115 32.60 19.20 -26.61
C CYS A 115 31.54 19.19 -25.49
N PHE A 116 30.32 19.66 -25.77
CA PHE A 116 29.22 19.60 -24.80
C PHE A 116 28.87 18.17 -24.40
N ALA A 117 28.85 17.24 -25.36
CA ALA A 117 28.58 15.83 -25.06
C ALA A 117 29.60 15.24 -24.09
N GLU A 118 30.90 15.53 -24.29
CA GLU A 118 31.96 15.08 -23.40
C GLU A 118 31.84 15.71 -22.00
N ILE A 119 31.54 17.03 -21.92
CA ILE A 119 31.31 17.71 -20.65
C ILE A 119 30.11 17.11 -19.91
N ALA A 120 29.01 16.84 -20.61
CA ALA A 120 27.82 16.25 -19.98
C ALA A 120 28.08 14.83 -19.45
N SER A 121 28.81 14.00 -20.19
CA SER A 121 29.22 12.68 -19.74
C SER A 121 30.09 12.74 -18.48
N ARG A 122 31.05 13.69 -18.43
CA ARG A 122 31.93 13.90 -17.26
C ARG A 122 31.24 14.56 -16.07
N ALA A 123 30.24 15.40 -16.32
CA ALA A 123 29.45 16.04 -15.28
C ALA A 123 28.73 15.01 -14.38
N GLY A 124 28.44 13.81 -14.89
CA GLY A 124 27.82 12.73 -14.10
C GLY A 124 26.36 12.46 -14.45
N ILE A 125 25.85 12.96 -15.59
CA ILE A 125 24.47 12.67 -16.03
C ILE A 125 24.22 11.17 -16.20
N LEU A 126 25.25 10.42 -16.58
CA LEU A 126 25.20 8.96 -16.70
C LEU A 126 24.96 8.28 -15.35
N ASP A 127 25.44 8.84 -14.24
CA ASP A 127 25.24 8.27 -12.92
C ASP A 127 23.79 8.46 -12.43
N PHE A 128 23.14 9.56 -12.79
CA PHE A 128 21.70 9.73 -12.60
C PHE A 128 20.90 8.68 -13.37
N LEU A 129 21.27 8.39 -14.62
CA LEU A 129 20.60 7.37 -15.43
C LEU A 129 20.87 5.95 -14.90
N LYS A 130 22.08 5.67 -14.40
CA LYS A 130 22.41 4.39 -13.74
C LYS A 130 21.60 4.20 -12.47
N PHE A 131 21.43 5.24 -11.65
CA PHE A 131 20.57 5.16 -10.47
C PHE A 131 19.12 4.85 -10.85
N GLY A 132 18.56 5.55 -11.85
CA GLY A 132 17.22 5.25 -12.37
C GLY A 132 17.09 3.79 -12.82
N ARG A 133 18.13 3.25 -13.48
CA ARG A 133 18.16 1.83 -13.88
C ARG A 133 18.19 0.90 -12.66
N ALA A 134 18.97 1.22 -11.63
CA ALA A 134 19.00 0.42 -10.41
C ALA A 134 17.64 0.39 -9.69
N VAL A 135 16.86 1.48 -9.74
CA VAL A 135 15.47 1.48 -9.25
C VAL A 135 14.60 0.51 -10.06
N CYS A 136 14.79 0.43 -11.38
CA CYS A 136 14.12 -0.57 -12.22
C CYS A 136 14.53 -2.01 -11.89
N ASP A 137 15.77 -2.23 -11.48
CA ASP A 137 16.32 -3.55 -11.17
C ASP A 137 16.07 -3.96 -9.70
N ALA A 138 15.53 -3.06 -8.86
CA ALA A 138 15.14 -3.33 -7.47
C ALA A 138 14.09 -4.46 -7.36
N ARG A 139 13.96 -5.05 -6.17
CA ARG A 139 13.03 -6.17 -5.93
C ARG A 139 11.59 -5.79 -6.28
N LYS A 140 10.85 -6.72 -6.90
CA LYS A 140 9.43 -6.56 -7.17
C LYS A 140 8.65 -6.44 -5.86
N ASP A 141 8.10 -5.25 -5.63
CA ASP A 141 7.28 -4.87 -4.48
C ASP A 141 6.25 -3.86 -5.01
N PRO A 142 4.97 -3.87 -4.60
CA PRO A 142 4.06 -2.79 -4.97
C PRO A 142 4.59 -1.38 -4.68
N ILE A 143 5.41 -1.21 -3.64
CA ILE A 143 6.05 0.09 -3.37
C ILE A 143 6.96 0.51 -4.54
N LYS A 144 7.57 -0.45 -5.25
CA LYS A 144 8.40 -0.20 -6.43
C LYS A 144 7.60 0.46 -7.55
N LEU A 145 6.33 0.10 -7.77
CA LEU A 145 5.51 0.75 -8.82
C LEU A 145 5.43 2.25 -8.57
N LEU A 146 5.12 2.66 -7.34
CA LEU A 146 5.04 4.08 -6.99
C LEU A 146 6.35 4.80 -7.27
N ARG A 147 7.49 4.16 -6.95
CA ARG A 147 8.81 4.73 -7.24
C ARG A 147 9.13 4.81 -8.73
N LEU A 148 8.72 3.81 -9.52
CA LEU A 148 8.86 3.87 -10.97
C LEU A 148 8.02 5.00 -11.57
N LEU A 149 6.81 5.22 -11.04
CA LEU A 149 5.97 6.36 -11.43
C LEU A 149 6.63 7.69 -11.07
N ASP A 150 7.25 7.83 -9.88
CA ASP A 150 7.99 9.04 -9.50
C ASP A 150 9.19 9.31 -10.45
N VAL A 151 9.92 8.24 -10.82
CA VAL A 151 11.03 8.31 -11.79
C VAL A 151 10.51 8.74 -13.16
N PHE A 152 9.41 8.12 -13.62
CA PHE A 152 8.79 8.46 -14.90
C PHE A 152 8.31 9.91 -14.92
N ASP A 153 7.63 10.37 -13.88
CA ASP A 153 7.14 11.75 -13.76
C ASP A 153 8.30 12.76 -13.84
N SER A 154 9.39 12.50 -13.12
CA SER A 154 10.60 13.34 -13.18
C SER A 154 11.22 13.37 -14.59
N LEU A 155 11.32 12.23 -15.28
CA LEU A 155 11.83 12.16 -16.65
C LEU A 155 10.87 12.83 -17.66
N SER A 156 9.56 12.70 -17.47
CA SER A 156 8.53 13.29 -18.32
C SER A 156 8.57 14.82 -18.24
N LYS A 157 8.68 15.37 -17.03
CA LYS A 157 8.83 16.82 -16.78
C LYS A 157 10.07 17.42 -17.46
N LEU A 158 11.15 16.65 -17.56
CA LEU A 158 12.42 17.09 -18.17
C LEU A 158 12.52 16.75 -19.66
N ARG A 159 11.52 16.10 -20.27
CA ARG A 159 11.58 15.60 -21.66
C ARG A 159 11.98 16.67 -22.67
N MET A 160 11.39 17.87 -22.58
CA MET A 160 11.70 18.97 -23.51
C MET A 160 13.11 19.51 -23.30
N ASP A 161 13.57 19.61 -22.06
CA ASP A 161 14.93 20.02 -21.72
C ASP A 161 15.96 19.00 -22.23
N PHE A 162 15.70 17.69 -22.07
CA PHE A 162 16.54 16.62 -22.61
C PHE A 162 16.63 16.70 -24.14
N ASN A 163 15.51 16.92 -24.84
CA ASN A 163 15.51 17.05 -26.29
C ASN A 163 16.30 18.29 -26.75
N ARG A 164 16.16 19.41 -26.05
CA ARG A 164 16.91 20.65 -26.33
C ARG A 164 18.41 20.46 -26.13
N LEU A 165 18.81 19.89 -24.99
CA LEU A 165 20.22 19.77 -24.59
C LEU A 165 20.94 18.64 -25.32
N PHE A 166 20.31 17.47 -25.46
CA PHE A 166 20.96 16.26 -25.93
C PHE A 166 20.51 15.81 -27.32
N GLY A 167 19.66 16.56 -28.03
CA GLY A 167 19.13 16.16 -29.35
C GLY A 167 20.17 16.02 -30.47
N GLY A 168 21.41 16.50 -30.28
CA GLY A 168 22.47 16.44 -31.27
C GLY A 168 23.09 15.05 -31.44
N LYS A 169 23.66 14.76 -32.62
CA LYS A 169 24.33 13.47 -32.95
C LYS A 169 25.49 13.11 -32.01
N ALA A 170 26.13 14.10 -31.38
CA ALA A 170 27.21 13.87 -30.43
C ALA A 170 26.75 13.27 -29.09
N CYS A 171 25.47 13.43 -28.73
CA CYS A 171 24.93 12.96 -27.45
C CYS A 171 24.18 11.60 -27.57
N VAL A 172 24.48 10.80 -28.60
CA VAL A 172 23.77 9.55 -28.90
C VAL A 172 23.83 8.56 -27.73
N GLU A 173 24.93 8.48 -27.00
CA GLU A 173 25.02 7.62 -25.82
C GLU A 173 23.99 8.02 -24.75
N ILE A 174 23.95 9.30 -24.37
CA ILE A 174 23.00 9.84 -23.37
C ILE A 174 21.56 9.64 -23.84
N GLN A 175 21.27 9.90 -25.12
CA GLN A 175 19.94 9.66 -25.70
C GLN A 175 19.55 8.18 -25.59
N THR A 176 20.47 7.27 -25.94
CA THR A 176 20.23 5.83 -25.92
C THR A 176 19.97 5.35 -24.49
N ARG A 177 20.80 5.75 -23.53
CA ARG A 177 20.63 5.41 -22.10
C ARG A 177 19.32 5.96 -21.53
N THR A 178 18.93 7.18 -21.91
CA THR A 178 17.67 7.80 -21.48
C THR A 178 16.46 7.04 -22.05
N ARG A 179 16.49 6.70 -23.34
CA ARG A 179 15.42 5.91 -23.99
C ARG A 179 15.31 4.51 -23.38
N GLU A 180 16.43 3.84 -23.14
CA GLU A 180 16.48 2.55 -22.45
C GLU A 180 15.88 2.63 -21.04
N LEU A 181 16.21 3.68 -20.28
CA LEU A 181 15.66 3.90 -18.95
C LEU A 181 14.15 4.11 -18.99
N VAL A 182 13.67 5.04 -19.82
CA VAL A 182 12.22 5.31 -19.99
C VAL A 182 11.49 4.02 -20.38
N LYS A 183 12.07 3.25 -21.31
CA LYS A 183 11.50 1.96 -21.72
C LYS A 183 11.35 1.01 -20.54
N ARG A 184 12.43 0.79 -19.78
CA ARG A 184 12.41 -0.10 -18.61
C ARG A 184 11.45 0.36 -17.52
N VAL A 185 11.38 1.67 -17.27
CA VAL A 185 10.45 2.24 -16.26
C VAL A 185 9.00 1.97 -16.67
N VAL A 186 8.67 2.19 -17.95
CA VAL A 186 7.32 1.94 -18.48
C VAL A 186 6.99 0.45 -18.44
N ASP A 187 7.85 -0.40 -19.01
CA ASP A 187 7.64 -1.87 -19.04
C ASP A 187 7.49 -2.41 -17.62
N GLY A 188 8.39 -2.04 -16.69
CA GLY A 188 8.36 -2.51 -15.31
C GLY A 188 7.17 -1.98 -14.50
N SER A 189 6.69 -0.77 -14.80
CA SER A 189 5.48 -0.23 -14.16
C SER A 189 4.24 -0.99 -14.58
N VAL A 190 4.10 -1.26 -15.88
CA VAL A 190 2.96 -2.04 -16.40
C VAL A 190 3.00 -3.47 -15.91
N GLU A 191 4.17 -4.11 -15.91
CA GLU A 191 4.34 -5.47 -15.41
C GLU A 191 3.90 -5.61 -13.95
N ILE A 192 4.34 -4.71 -13.06
CA ILE A 192 3.94 -4.75 -11.64
C ILE A 192 2.45 -4.47 -11.47
N PHE A 193 1.89 -3.56 -12.27
CA PHE A 193 0.47 -3.24 -12.21
C PHE A 193 -0.41 -4.42 -12.68
N GLU A 194 -0.06 -5.07 -13.78
CA GLU A 194 -0.77 -6.26 -14.29
C GLU A 194 -0.60 -7.46 -13.35
N GLU A 195 0.58 -7.63 -12.75
CA GLU A 195 0.86 -8.69 -11.78
C GLU A 195 -0.01 -8.56 -10.51
N LEU A 196 -0.44 -7.35 -10.13
CA LEU A 196 -1.30 -7.14 -8.96
C LEU A 196 -2.61 -7.95 -9.03
N LEU A 197 -3.27 -7.98 -10.19
CA LEU A 197 -4.51 -8.74 -10.37
C LEU A 197 -4.27 -10.23 -10.12
N VAL A 198 -3.24 -10.78 -10.76
CA VAL A 198 -2.86 -12.19 -10.62
C VAL A 198 -2.53 -12.52 -9.18
N GLN A 199 -1.78 -11.66 -8.48
CA GLN A 199 -1.44 -11.86 -7.07
C GLN A 199 -2.68 -11.84 -6.17
N VAL A 200 -3.66 -10.97 -6.44
CA VAL A 200 -4.94 -10.95 -5.73
C VAL A 200 -5.72 -12.24 -5.98
N GLU A 201 -5.81 -12.70 -7.22
CA GLU A 201 -6.49 -13.96 -7.55
C GLU A 201 -5.84 -15.17 -6.88
N LEU A 202 -4.50 -15.22 -6.83
CA LEU A 202 -3.76 -16.29 -6.17
C LEU A 202 -4.01 -16.36 -4.65
N GLN A 203 -4.35 -15.24 -4.00
CA GLN A 203 -4.70 -15.25 -2.57
C GLN A 203 -5.95 -16.10 -2.27
N ARG A 204 -6.80 -16.35 -3.26
CA ARG A 204 -8.00 -17.19 -3.10
C ARG A 204 -7.69 -18.58 -2.54
N ASN A 205 -6.53 -19.12 -2.87
CA ASN A 205 -6.10 -20.46 -2.45
C ASN A 205 -5.48 -20.49 -1.06
N MET A 206 -5.25 -19.33 -0.43
CA MET A 206 -4.70 -19.25 0.92
C MET A 206 -5.81 -19.39 1.95
N PRO A 207 -5.59 -20.12 3.05
CA PRO A 207 -6.60 -20.28 4.10
C PRO A 207 -6.93 -18.93 4.72
N PRO A 208 -8.21 -18.64 4.99
CA PRO A 208 -8.61 -17.40 5.64
C PRO A 208 -8.20 -17.37 7.12
N PRO A 209 -8.22 -16.19 7.76
CA PRO A 209 -7.86 -16.05 9.17
C PRO A 209 -8.74 -16.90 10.09
N SER A 210 -8.14 -17.77 10.91
CA SER A 210 -8.89 -18.65 11.82
C SER A 210 -9.68 -17.92 12.92
N ASP A 211 -9.43 -16.62 13.09
CA ASP A 211 -10.12 -15.73 14.04
C ASP A 211 -11.28 -14.94 13.40
N GLY A 212 -11.54 -15.12 12.09
CA GLY A 212 -12.56 -14.37 11.36
C GLY A 212 -12.20 -12.90 11.12
N GLY A 213 -10.94 -12.52 11.36
CA GLY A 213 -10.44 -11.18 11.11
C GLY A 213 -10.35 -10.84 9.61
N VAL A 214 -10.17 -9.55 9.31
CA VAL A 214 -10.03 -9.09 7.93
C VAL A 214 -8.63 -9.46 7.40
N PRO A 215 -8.52 -10.14 6.24
CA PRO A 215 -7.23 -10.46 5.65
C PRO A 215 -6.47 -9.18 5.27
N ARG A 216 -5.17 -9.12 5.55
CA ARG A 216 -4.35 -7.92 5.32
C ARG A 216 -4.35 -7.46 3.86
N ILE A 217 -4.50 -8.40 2.92
CA ILE A 217 -4.59 -8.09 1.49
C ILE A 217 -5.78 -7.19 1.18
N VAL A 218 -6.90 -7.30 1.90
CA VAL A 218 -8.09 -6.47 1.70
C VAL A 218 -7.76 -5.00 1.97
N SER A 219 -7.15 -4.72 3.12
CA SER A 219 -6.71 -3.38 3.48
C SER A 219 -5.62 -2.86 2.55
N PHE A 220 -4.70 -3.74 2.13
CA PHE A 220 -3.62 -3.37 1.23
C PHE A 220 -4.16 -2.96 -0.15
N VAL A 221 -4.98 -3.80 -0.80
CA VAL A 221 -5.53 -3.53 -2.14
C VAL A 221 -6.41 -2.28 -2.11
N ALA A 222 -7.27 -2.13 -1.10
CA ALA A 222 -8.12 -0.94 -0.97
C ALA A 222 -7.27 0.35 -0.87
N LYS A 223 -6.23 0.36 -0.04
CA LYS A 223 -5.35 1.53 0.11
C LYS A 223 -4.50 1.78 -1.14
N TYR A 224 -3.94 0.73 -1.72
CA TYR A 224 -3.04 0.81 -2.84
C TYR A 224 -3.75 1.27 -4.12
N CYS A 225 -4.91 0.68 -4.44
CA CYS A 225 -5.73 1.13 -5.57
C CYS A 225 -6.23 2.57 -5.39
N ASN A 226 -6.61 2.95 -4.16
CA ASN A 226 -6.93 4.34 -3.84
C ASN A 226 -5.77 5.30 -4.14
N GLN A 227 -4.55 4.90 -3.77
CA GLN A 227 -3.35 5.71 -4.03
C GLN A 227 -3.04 5.83 -5.52
N LEU A 228 -3.20 4.74 -6.29
CA LEU A 228 -3.00 4.74 -7.75
C LEU A 228 -4.04 5.58 -8.50
N LEU A 229 -5.28 5.61 -8.01
CA LEU A 229 -6.36 6.42 -8.59
C LEU A 229 -6.38 7.88 -8.10
N GLY A 230 -5.58 8.21 -7.09
CA GLY A 230 -5.40 9.56 -6.58
C GLY A 230 -4.31 10.34 -7.31
N ASP A 231 -4.32 11.66 -7.14
CA ASP A 231 -3.24 12.51 -7.66
C ASP A 231 -1.99 12.44 -6.77
N PRO A 232 -0.77 12.52 -7.36
CA PRO A 232 -0.49 12.70 -8.80
C PRO A 232 -0.49 11.39 -9.62
N TYR A 233 -0.52 10.23 -8.95
CA TYR A 233 -0.25 8.92 -9.56
C TYR A 233 -1.20 8.52 -10.68
N ARG A 234 -2.47 8.91 -10.60
CA ARG A 234 -3.47 8.66 -11.66
C ARG A 234 -2.97 9.15 -13.01
N SER A 235 -2.57 10.42 -13.07
CA SER A 235 -2.14 11.06 -14.32
C SER A 235 -0.89 10.41 -14.90
N VAL A 236 0.06 10.06 -14.03
CA VAL A 236 1.34 9.46 -14.38
C VAL A 236 1.15 8.02 -14.88
N LEU A 237 0.36 7.22 -14.16
CA LEU A 237 0.05 5.85 -14.53
C LEU A 237 -0.74 5.78 -15.84
N THR A 238 -1.72 6.68 -16.04
CA THR A 238 -2.43 6.80 -17.32
C THR A 238 -1.47 7.07 -18.48
N GLN A 239 -0.50 7.97 -18.31
CA GLN A 239 0.52 8.24 -19.34
C GLN A 239 1.39 7.01 -19.61
N VAL A 240 1.86 6.33 -18.56
CA VAL A 240 2.68 5.11 -18.67
C VAL A 240 1.94 4.01 -19.45
N LEU A 241 0.68 3.75 -19.08
CA LEU A 241 -0.16 2.76 -19.76
C LEU A 241 -0.40 3.14 -21.23
N THR A 242 -0.64 4.42 -21.51
CA THR A 242 -0.82 4.94 -22.88
C THR A 242 0.43 4.70 -23.73
N ILE A 243 1.62 5.02 -23.18
CA ILE A 243 2.89 4.84 -23.88
C ILE A 243 3.15 3.36 -24.17
N HIS A 244 3.01 2.48 -23.17
CA HIS A 244 3.25 1.05 -23.33
C HIS A 244 2.33 0.44 -24.40
N ARG A 245 1.05 0.81 -24.43
CA ARG A 245 0.10 0.35 -25.45
C ARG A 245 0.37 0.93 -26.83
N SER A 246 0.84 2.17 -26.92
CA SER A 246 1.27 2.74 -28.20
C SER A 246 2.38 1.91 -28.85
N TRP A 247 3.29 1.32 -28.05
CA TRP A 247 4.31 0.40 -28.56
C TRP A 247 3.72 -0.91 -29.11
N ARG A 248 2.54 -1.31 -28.61
CA ARG A 248 1.77 -2.48 -29.09
C ARG A 248 0.73 -2.13 -30.17
N LYS A 249 0.65 -0.86 -30.61
CA LYS A 249 -0.34 -0.35 -31.58
C LYS A 249 -1.80 -0.50 -31.14
N GLU A 250 -2.06 -0.43 -29.84
CA GLU A 250 -3.41 -0.48 -29.27
C GLU A 250 -3.91 0.93 -28.93
N THR A 251 -5.21 1.18 -29.09
CA THR A 251 -5.85 2.44 -28.69
C THR A 251 -6.07 2.47 -27.17
N PHE A 252 -5.85 3.63 -26.56
CA PHE A 252 -6.05 3.83 -25.12
C PHE A 252 -7.26 4.73 -24.83
N ASN A 253 -7.99 4.40 -23.77
CA ASN A 253 -9.05 5.21 -23.20
C ASN A 253 -8.82 5.32 -21.68
N ASP A 254 -8.93 6.50 -21.08
CA ASP A 254 -8.71 6.71 -19.62
C ASP A 254 -9.60 5.81 -18.75
N LYS A 255 -10.75 5.38 -19.29
CA LYS A 255 -11.63 4.37 -18.67
C LYS A 255 -10.91 3.05 -18.38
N MET A 256 -9.89 2.68 -19.14
CA MET A 256 -9.19 1.41 -18.99
C MET A 256 -8.43 1.26 -17.68
N LEU A 257 -7.85 2.35 -17.14
CA LEU A 257 -7.22 2.30 -15.82
C LEU A 257 -8.27 2.02 -14.74
N VAL A 258 -9.40 2.71 -14.84
CA VAL A 258 -10.55 2.50 -13.96
C VAL A 258 -11.06 1.06 -14.09
N ASP A 259 -11.26 0.55 -15.30
CA ASP A 259 -11.72 -0.81 -15.57
C ASP A 259 -10.76 -1.87 -15.00
N ALA A 260 -9.45 -1.67 -15.12
CA ALA A 260 -8.45 -2.56 -14.55
C ALA A 260 -8.51 -2.59 -13.02
N VAL A 261 -8.65 -1.43 -12.36
CA VAL A 261 -8.81 -1.35 -10.91
C VAL A 261 -10.14 -1.98 -10.46
N LEU A 262 -11.23 -1.75 -11.19
CA LEU A 262 -12.52 -2.40 -10.92
C LEU A 262 -12.42 -3.92 -11.05
N THR A 263 -11.62 -4.43 -11.98
CA THR A 263 -11.37 -5.88 -12.12
C THR A 263 -10.63 -6.44 -10.90
N ILE A 264 -9.64 -5.69 -10.37
CA ILE A 264 -8.94 -6.07 -9.13
C ILE A 264 -9.90 -6.10 -7.94
N VAL A 265 -10.83 -5.14 -7.83
CA VAL A 265 -11.88 -5.13 -6.79
C VAL A 265 -12.77 -6.35 -6.89
N LYS A 266 -13.27 -6.66 -8.09
CA LYS A 266 -14.11 -7.84 -8.33
C LYS A 266 -13.37 -9.14 -8.01
N ALA A 267 -12.09 -9.25 -8.34
CA ALA A 267 -11.26 -10.39 -7.97
C ALA A 267 -11.14 -10.54 -6.45
N LEU A 268 -11.01 -9.41 -5.74
CA LEU A 268 -10.97 -9.38 -4.28
C LEU A 268 -12.31 -9.77 -3.64
N GLU A 269 -13.44 -9.31 -4.17
CA GLU A 269 -14.78 -9.72 -3.73
C GLU A 269 -15.02 -11.22 -3.94
N ALA A 270 -14.61 -11.75 -5.10
CA ALA A 270 -14.66 -13.19 -5.37
C ALA A 270 -13.81 -14.01 -4.39
N ASN A 271 -12.74 -13.42 -3.83
CA ASN A 271 -11.97 -14.06 -2.77
C ASN A 271 -12.73 -14.08 -1.44
N PHE A 272 -13.53 -13.06 -1.12
CA PHE A 272 -14.35 -13.07 0.10
C PHE A 272 -15.31 -14.26 0.09
N GLU A 273 -15.94 -14.50 -1.06
CA GLU A 273 -16.85 -15.63 -1.25
C GLU A 273 -16.14 -16.98 -1.10
N ALA A 274 -14.98 -17.14 -1.75
CA ALA A 274 -14.20 -18.37 -1.64
C ALA A 274 -13.74 -18.62 -0.19
N TRP A 275 -13.24 -17.60 0.49
CA TRP A 275 -12.82 -17.68 1.89
C TRP A 275 -13.98 -18.00 2.83
N SER A 276 -15.14 -17.37 2.65
CA SER A 276 -16.33 -17.66 3.46
C SER A 276 -16.73 -19.13 3.42
N LYS A 277 -16.62 -19.78 2.24
CA LYS A 277 -16.95 -21.20 2.01
C LYS A 277 -15.89 -22.18 2.54
N SER A 278 -14.70 -21.70 2.84
CA SER A 278 -13.58 -22.53 3.34
C SER A 278 -13.55 -22.69 4.85
N TYR A 279 -14.36 -21.93 5.60
CA TYR A 279 -14.50 -22.13 7.04
C TYR A 279 -15.30 -23.40 7.33
N GLU A 280 -14.78 -24.23 8.22
CA GLU A 280 -15.51 -25.40 8.74
C GLU A 280 -16.74 -24.97 9.56
N ASP A 281 -16.60 -23.86 10.32
CA ASP A 281 -17.69 -23.28 11.07
C ASP A 281 -18.40 -22.18 10.27
N VAL A 282 -19.65 -22.47 9.89
CA VAL A 282 -20.52 -21.55 9.16
C VAL A 282 -20.80 -20.27 9.96
N THR A 283 -20.82 -20.34 11.31
CA THR A 283 -21.03 -19.13 12.13
C THR A 283 -19.84 -18.19 12.04
N LEU A 284 -18.63 -18.74 11.95
CA LEU A 284 -17.40 -17.96 11.78
C LEU A 284 -17.35 -17.32 10.38
N SER A 285 -17.86 -17.99 9.35
CA SER A 285 -17.91 -17.40 8.00
C SER A 285 -18.83 -16.16 7.96
N TYR A 286 -19.95 -16.17 8.69
CA TYR A 286 -20.80 -14.97 8.83
C TYR A 286 -20.08 -13.82 9.53
N LEU A 287 -19.35 -14.08 10.62
CA LEU A 287 -18.55 -13.07 11.29
C LEU A 287 -17.45 -12.50 10.39
N PHE A 288 -16.77 -13.37 9.64
CA PHE A 288 -15.77 -12.99 8.66
C PHE A 288 -16.34 -12.08 7.57
N MET A 289 -17.49 -12.43 6.98
CA MET A 289 -18.14 -11.62 5.94
C MET A 289 -18.62 -10.28 6.49
N MET A 290 -19.21 -10.26 7.69
CA MET A 290 -19.57 -9.04 8.39
C MET A 290 -18.36 -8.10 8.57
N ASN A 291 -17.24 -8.63 9.08
CA ASN A 291 -16.00 -7.88 9.27
C ASN A 291 -15.44 -7.34 7.96
N THR A 292 -15.40 -8.17 6.93
CA THR A 292 -14.76 -7.87 5.65
C THR A 292 -15.55 -6.81 4.89
N HIS A 293 -16.87 -6.95 4.78
CA HIS A 293 -17.73 -5.96 4.12
C HIS A 293 -17.72 -4.61 4.85
N TRP A 294 -17.79 -4.62 6.19
CA TRP A 294 -17.71 -3.38 6.96
C TRP A 294 -16.39 -2.64 6.74
N HIS A 295 -15.28 -3.38 6.82
CA HIS A 295 -13.97 -2.82 6.60
C HIS A 295 -13.83 -2.26 5.18
N PHE A 296 -14.30 -2.99 4.16
CA PHE A 296 -14.23 -2.56 2.77
C PHE A 296 -15.04 -1.27 2.53
N PHE A 297 -16.28 -1.21 3.01
CA PHE A 297 -17.10 -0.01 2.99
C PHE A 297 -16.41 1.17 3.68
N LYS A 298 -15.95 1.00 4.93
CA LYS A 298 -15.35 2.08 5.73
C LYS A 298 -14.06 2.62 5.12
N HIS A 299 -13.26 1.78 4.46
CA HIS A 299 -12.00 2.19 3.82
C HIS A 299 -12.15 2.78 2.42
N LEU A 300 -13.28 2.57 1.75
CA LEU A 300 -13.57 3.12 0.42
C LEU A 300 -14.49 4.35 0.48
N LYS A 301 -15.30 4.47 1.53
CA LYS A 301 -16.19 5.62 1.71
C LYS A 301 -15.37 6.91 1.81
N GLY A 302 -15.69 7.88 0.95
CA GLY A 302 -15.03 9.18 0.89
C GLY A 302 -13.66 9.16 0.20
N THR A 303 -13.29 8.06 -0.46
CA THR A 303 -12.07 8.00 -1.28
C THR A 303 -12.40 8.10 -2.77
N LYS A 304 -11.39 8.40 -3.60
CA LYS A 304 -11.53 8.44 -5.07
C LYS A 304 -12.08 7.13 -5.65
N MET A 305 -11.67 6.00 -5.08
CA MET A 305 -12.16 4.69 -5.48
C MET A 305 -13.62 4.49 -5.09
N GLY A 306 -14.06 4.97 -3.91
CA GLY A 306 -15.47 4.97 -3.52
C GLY A 306 -16.33 5.82 -4.46
N GLU A 307 -15.86 7.01 -4.85
CA GLU A 307 -16.52 7.86 -5.85
C GLU A 307 -16.71 7.13 -7.20
N ILE A 308 -15.69 6.37 -7.64
CA ILE A 308 -15.71 5.61 -8.90
C ILE A 308 -16.64 4.40 -8.83
N LEU A 309 -16.64 3.68 -7.70
CA LEU A 309 -17.51 2.52 -7.48
C LEU A 309 -18.99 2.93 -7.34
N GLY A 310 -19.22 4.13 -6.79
CA GLY A 310 -20.54 4.72 -6.65
C GLY A 310 -21.22 4.40 -5.33
N ASP A 311 -22.11 5.29 -4.91
CA ASP A 311 -22.80 5.20 -3.62
C ASP A 311 -23.67 3.95 -3.48
N GLU A 312 -24.21 3.44 -4.59
CA GLU A 312 -25.06 2.24 -4.54
C GLU A 312 -24.26 1.00 -4.18
N TRP A 313 -23.10 0.79 -4.82
CA TRP A 313 -22.20 -0.31 -4.50
C TRP A 313 -21.67 -0.22 -3.06
N LEU A 314 -21.40 0.99 -2.57
CA LEU A 314 -21.03 1.20 -1.15
C LEU A 314 -22.17 0.80 -0.21
N ARG A 315 -23.41 1.17 -0.56
CA ARG A 315 -24.62 0.82 0.21
C ARG A 315 -24.83 -0.70 0.23
N GLU A 316 -24.57 -1.40 -0.86
CA GLU A 316 -24.65 -2.87 -0.91
C GLU A 316 -23.74 -3.52 0.13
N HIS A 317 -22.48 -3.07 0.27
CA HIS A 317 -21.59 -3.59 1.32
C HIS A 317 -22.03 -3.28 2.75
N GLU A 318 -22.65 -2.12 2.98
CA GLU A 318 -23.27 -1.81 4.26
C GLU A 318 -24.44 -2.77 4.56
N GLN A 319 -25.29 -3.04 3.56
CA GLN A 319 -26.39 -3.99 3.66
C GLN A 319 -25.90 -5.42 3.88
N TYR A 320 -24.84 -5.87 3.19
CA TYR A 320 -24.24 -7.18 3.41
C TYR A 320 -23.73 -7.32 4.85
N LYS A 321 -23.07 -6.28 5.38
CA LYS A 321 -22.64 -6.26 6.79
C LYS A 321 -23.84 -6.45 7.72
N ASP A 322 -24.96 -5.77 7.48
CA ASP A 322 -26.15 -5.88 8.35
C ASP A 322 -26.82 -7.25 8.22
N TYR A 323 -26.90 -7.79 7.00
CA TYR A 323 -27.38 -9.14 6.73
C TYR A 323 -26.57 -10.20 7.48
N TYR A 324 -25.24 -10.18 7.33
CA TYR A 324 -24.36 -11.13 8.01
C TYR A 324 -24.36 -10.95 9.52
N SER A 325 -24.49 -9.72 10.02
CA SER A 325 -24.67 -9.47 11.46
C SER A 325 -25.96 -10.11 11.99
N ALA A 326 -27.07 -10.00 11.26
CA ALA A 326 -28.35 -10.56 11.67
C ALA A 326 -28.33 -12.10 11.65
N VAL A 327 -27.80 -12.70 10.57
CA VAL A 327 -27.68 -14.16 10.45
C VAL A 327 -26.70 -14.71 11.48
N PHE A 328 -25.54 -14.06 11.68
CA PHE A 328 -24.60 -14.42 12.74
C PHE A 328 -25.28 -14.48 14.10
N LEU A 329 -26.03 -13.44 14.49
CA LEU A 329 -26.73 -13.40 15.77
C LEU A 329 -27.78 -14.49 15.89
N ARG A 330 -28.57 -14.72 14.84
CA ARG A 330 -29.64 -15.74 14.82
C ARG A 330 -29.08 -17.15 14.97
N GLU A 331 -28.06 -17.50 14.19
CA GLU A 331 -27.48 -18.84 14.16
C GLU A 331 -26.52 -19.11 15.34
N SER A 332 -26.12 -18.07 16.08
CA SER A 332 -25.29 -18.20 17.29
C SER A 332 -26.05 -17.95 18.58
N TRP A 333 -25.92 -16.76 19.15
CA TRP A 333 -26.46 -16.37 20.45
C TRP A 333 -27.99 -16.39 20.51
N GLY A 334 -28.67 -16.19 19.36
CA GLY A 334 -30.11 -16.29 19.21
C GLY A 334 -30.67 -17.69 19.50
N THR A 335 -29.86 -18.75 19.33
CA THR A 335 -30.26 -20.13 19.63
C THR A 335 -30.39 -20.42 21.13
N LEU A 336 -29.78 -19.60 21.99
CA LEU A 336 -29.81 -19.79 23.44
C LEU A 336 -31.10 -19.27 24.08
N ALA A 337 -31.74 -18.25 23.51
CA ALA A 337 -32.96 -17.67 24.06
C ALA A 337 -34.13 -18.68 24.12
N PRO A 338 -34.39 -19.51 23.08
CA PRO A 338 -35.41 -20.56 23.14
C PRO A 338 -35.19 -21.61 24.24
N LEU A 339 -33.95 -21.86 24.67
CA LEU A 339 -33.66 -22.81 25.77
C LEU A 339 -34.26 -22.35 27.11
N LEU A 340 -34.52 -21.05 27.24
CA LEU A 340 -35.11 -20.41 28.41
C LEU A 340 -36.59 -20.07 28.19
N SER A 341 -37.29 -20.84 27.33
CA SER A 341 -38.72 -20.64 27.09
C SER A 341 -39.55 -20.88 28.37
N ARG A 342 -40.76 -20.30 28.39
CA ARG A 342 -41.75 -20.54 29.47
C ARG A 342 -42.70 -21.70 29.13
N GLU A 343 -42.69 -22.15 27.88
CA GLU A 343 -43.56 -23.21 27.36
C GLU A 343 -43.39 -24.50 28.17
N GLY A 344 -44.49 -25.16 28.49
CA GLY A 344 -44.48 -26.37 29.34
C GLY A 344 -44.29 -26.11 30.84
N ILE A 345 -43.75 -24.98 31.30
CA ILE A 345 -43.66 -24.67 32.75
C ILE A 345 -45.01 -24.17 33.28
N ILE A 346 -45.75 -23.42 32.46
CA ILE A 346 -47.05 -22.82 32.82
C ILE A 346 -48.19 -23.87 32.82
N LEU A 347 -48.04 -24.98 32.09
CA LEU A 347 -49.12 -25.95 31.84
C LEU A 347 -49.28 -27.01 32.94
N PHE A 348 -48.34 -27.13 33.88
CA PHE A 348 -48.41 -28.16 34.92
C PHE A 348 -49.08 -27.67 36.19
N SER A 349 -50.39 -27.90 36.27
CA SER A 349 -51.14 -28.07 37.51
C SER A 349 -50.75 -29.34 38.30
N LYS A 350 -49.75 -30.11 37.84
CA LYS A 350 -49.37 -31.45 38.34
C LYS A 350 -48.23 -31.49 39.38
N GLY A 351 -47.73 -30.35 39.89
CA GLY A 351 -46.87 -30.31 41.09
C GLY A 351 -45.53 -29.58 40.94
N ARG A 352 -45.10 -28.90 42.01
CA ARG A 352 -43.87 -28.08 42.06
C ARG A 352 -42.58 -28.84 41.70
N ALA A 353 -42.52 -30.15 41.93
CA ALA A 353 -41.33 -30.96 41.68
C ALA A 353 -41.03 -31.12 40.18
N THR A 354 -42.04 -31.41 39.36
CA THR A 354 -41.90 -31.59 37.90
C THR A 354 -41.50 -30.29 37.20
N ALA A 355 -42.07 -29.16 37.63
CA ALA A 355 -41.68 -27.84 37.14
C ALA A 355 -40.22 -27.50 37.50
N ARG A 356 -39.78 -27.85 38.72
CA ARG A 356 -38.40 -27.66 39.18
C ARG A 356 -37.40 -28.47 38.34
N ASP A 357 -37.70 -29.73 38.06
CA ASP A 357 -36.79 -30.59 37.30
C ASP A 357 -36.65 -30.12 35.84
N LEU A 358 -37.74 -29.63 35.23
CA LEU A 358 -37.71 -29.01 33.90
C LEU A 358 -36.88 -27.72 33.88
N VAL A 359 -37.00 -26.86 34.89
CA VAL A 359 -36.19 -25.64 35.05
C VAL A 359 -34.71 -25.99 35.19
N LYS A 360 -34.37 -26.99 36.02
CA LYS A 360 -32.99 -27.49 36.17
C LYS A 360 -32.44 -28.02 34.85
N GLN A 361 -33.23 -28.76 34.07
CA GLN A 361 -32.83 -29.26 32.76
C GLN A 361 -32.55 -28.12 31.76
N ARG A 362 -33.43 -27.11 31.71
CA ARG A 362 -33.25 -25.92 30.85
C ARG A 362 -32.01 -25.13 31.20
N LEU A 363 -31.80 -24.83 32.49
CA LEU A 363 -30.61 -24.12 32.96
C LEU A 363 -29.33 -24.90 32.68
N LYS A 364 -29.33 -26.22 32.85
CA LYS A 364 -28.19 -27.07 32.51
C LYS A 364 -27.87 -27.02 31.01
N SER A 365 -28.91 -27.10 30.17
CA SER A 365 -28.75 -26.98 28.70
C SER A 365 -28.23 -25.60 28.31
N PHE A 366 -28.81 -24.53 28.85
CA PHE A 366 -28.36 -23.16 28.62
C PHE A 366 -26.90 -22.96 29.03
N ASN A 367 -26.51 -23.38 30.24
CA ASN A 367 -25.14 -23.20 30.73
C ASN A 367 -24.12 -23.93 29.84
N ALA A 368 -24.42 -25.16 29.43
CA ALA A 368 -23.53 -25.94 28.57
C ALA A 368 -23.35 -25.28 27.19
N ASN A 369 -24.46 -24.91 26.53
CA ASN A 369 -24.41 -24.25 25.21
C ASN A 369 -23.78 -22.86 25.30
N PHE A 370 -24.03 -22.11 26.37
CA PHE A 370 -23.40 -20.80 26.60
C PHE A 370 -21.89 -20.94 26.79
N ASP A 371 -21.43 -21.86 27.64
CA ASP A 371 -20.00 -22.10 27.87
C ASP A 371 -19.28 -22.50 26.58
N GLU A 372 -19.86 -23.41 25.80
CA GLU A 372 -19.33 -23.83 24.51
C GLU A 372 -19.22 -22.66 23.53
N MET A 373 -20.31 -21.89 23.38
CA MET A 373 -20.36 -20.72 22.50
C MET A 373 -19.33 -19.67 22.93
N TYR A 374 -19.26 -19.36 24.22
CA TYR A 374 -18.33 -18.38 24.76
C TYR A 374 -16.87 -18.82 24.58
N GLN A 375 -16.55 -20.09 24.85
CA GLN A 375 -15.20 -20.64 24.65
C GLN A 375 -14.77 -20.59 23.18
N LYS A 376 -15.70 -20.83 22.26
CA LYS A 376 -15.47 -20.79 20.82
C LYS A 376 -15.28 -19.35 20.34
N GLN A 377 -16.25 -18.48 20.62
CA GLN A 377 -16.32 -17.13 20.07
C GLN A 377 -15.40 -16.12 20.76
N SER A 378 -14.94 -16.39 21.98
CA SER A 378 -13.92 -15.55 22.67
C SER A 378 -12.54 -15.57 21.98
N LYS A 379 -12.35 -16.47 21.00
CA LYS A 379 -11.14 -16.54 20.15
C LYS A 379 -11.27 -15.70 18.87
N TRP A 380 -12.48 -15.30 18.51
CA TRP A 380 -12.76 -14.55 17.28
C TRP A 380 -12.49 -13.07 17.48
N ILE A 381 -12.26 -12.34 16.39
CA ILE A 381 -11.87 -10.94 16.44
C ILE A 381 -12.74 -10.11 15.51
N ILE A 382 -13.24 -8.98 16.04
CA ILE A 382 -13.80 -7.89 15.24
C ILE A 382 -12.82 -6.72 15.36
N SER A 383 -12.12 -6.41 14.28
CA SER A 383 -11.02 -5.42 14.30
C SER A 383 -11.53 -3.99 14.47
N ASP A 384 -12.71 -3.68 13.93
CA ASP A 384 -13.33 -2.36 14.05
C ASP A 384 -14.05 -2.20 15.39
N ARG A 385 -13.72 -1.14 16.13
CA ARG A 385 -14.25 -0.92 17.49
C ARG A 385 -15.74 -0.62 17.50
N ASP A 386 -16.23 0.15 16.55
CA ASP A 386 -17.65 0.53 16.49
C ASP A 386 -18.51 -0.69 16.15
N LEU A 387 -18.06 -1.51 15.19
CA LEU A 387 -18.71 -2.78 14.87
C LEU A 387 -18.66 -3.73 16.06
N GLN A 388 -17.51 -3.88 16.72
CA GLN A 388 -17.35 -4.78 17.86
C GLN A 388 -18.31 -4.41 19.00
N GLN A 389 -18.42 -3.14 19.36
CA GLN A 389 -19.32 -2.68 20.41
C GLN A 389 -20.78 -2.91 20.04
N LYS A 390 -21.17 -2.61 18.80
CA LYS A 390 -22.53 -2.86 18.30
C LYS A 390 -22.88 -4.35 18.34
N THR A 391 -21.99 -5.21 17.87
CA THR A 391 -22.21 -6.66 17.89
C THR A 391 -22.32 -7.17 19.33
N CYS A 392 -21.43 -6.77 20.24
CA CYS A 392 -21.51 -7.14 21.66
C CYS A 392 -22.82 -6.68 22.29
N HIS A 393 -23.26 -5.46 22.00
CA HIS A 393 -24.53 -4.94 22.49
C HIS A 393 -25.72 -5.77 22.01
N LEU A 394 -25.75 -6.16 20.74
CA LEU A 394 -26.81 -7.02 20.20
C LEU A 394 -26.81 -8.42 20.85
N VAL A 395 -25.64 -8.99 21.12
CA VAL A 395 -25.50 -10.27 21.85
C VAL A 395 -26.04 -10.13 23.28
N VAL A 396 -25.69 -9.06 23.99
CA VAL A 396 -26.20 -8.76 25.33
C VAL A 396 -27.71 -8.62 25.32
N GLN A 397 -28.27 -7.86 24.37
CA GLN A 397 -29.71 -7.67 24.22
C GLN A 397 -30.46 -8.97 23.92
N ALA A 398 -29.85 -9.89 23.17
CA ALA A 398 -30.47 -11.17 22.83
C ALA A 398 -30.61 -12.10 24.05
N ILE A 399 -29.65 -12.09 24.98
CA ILE A 399 -29.55 -13.10 26.04
C ILE A 399 -29.89 -12.56 27.42
N VAL A 400 -29.32 -11.43 27.82
CA VAL A 400 -29.37 -10.96 29.21
C VAL A 400 -30.79 -10.67 29.69
N PRO A 401 -31.68 -10.02 28.90
CA PRO A 401 -33.07 -9.81 29.30
C PRO A 401 -33.85 -11.13 29.48
N VAL A 402 -33.65 -12.09 28.57
CA VAL A 402 -34.32 -13.41 28.62
C VAL A 402 -33.85 -14.18 29.84
N TYR A 403 -32.54 -14.23 30.08
CA TYR A 403 -31.96 -14.87 31.26
C TYR A 403 -32.43 -14.22 32.56
N ARG A 404 -32.39 -12.88 32.64
CA ARG A 404 -32.85 -12.14 33.82
C ARG A 404 -34.32 -12.45 34.14
N SER A 405 -35.21 -12.42 33.13
CA SER A 405 -36.63 -12.73 33.31
C SER A 405 -36.84 -14.18 33.74
N PHE A 406 -36.10 -15.13 33.16
CA PHE A 406 -36.21 -16.55 33.53
C PHE A 406 -35.76 -16.79 34.98
N MET A 407 -34.64 -16.19 35.38
CA MET A 407 -34.10 -16.31 36.74
C MET A 407 -34.99 -15.64 37.79
N GLN A 408 -35.61 -14.49 37.48
CA GLN A 408 -36.56 -13.84 38.41
C GLN A 408 -37.81 -14.68 38.65
N ASN A 409 -38.33 -15.36 37.63
CA ASN A 409 -39.56 -16.15 37.72
C ASN A 409 -39.34 -17.55 38.31
N TYR A 410 -38.19 -18.18 38.01
CA TYR A 410 -37.96 -19.60 38.32
C TYR A 410 -36.71 -19.87 39.16
N GLY A 411 -35.83 -18.89 39.38
CA GLY A 411 -34.65 -19.02 40.25
C GLY A 411 -34.98 -19.48 41.68
N PRO A 412 -36.01 -18.94 42.36
CA PRO A 412 -36.37 -19.38 43.71
C PRO A 412 -36.75 -20.86 43.82
N LEU A 413 -37.19 -21.50 42.72
CA LEU A 413 -37.52 -22.94 42.69
C LEU A 413 -36.26 -23.82 42.77
N VAL A 414 -35.10 -23.27 42.42
CA VAL A 414 -33.82 -23.98 42.34
C VAL A 414 -32.94 -23.67 43.55
N ASP A 415 -33.04 -22.45 44.11
CA ASP A 415 -32.20 -21.98 45.23
C ASP A 415 -32.62 -22.47 46.63
N GLN A 416 -33.90 -22.82 46.84
CA GLN A 416 -34.42 -22.99 48.20
C GLN A 416 -34.02 -24.27 48.95
N GLN A 417 -33.44 -25.30 48.32
CA GLN A 417 -33.29 -26.62 48.97
C GLN A 417 -32.03 -27.46 48.65
N ASP A 418 -31.14 -27.07 47.72
CA ASP A 418 -30.05 -27.95 47.27
C ASP A 418 -28.65 -27.38 47.50
N ALA A 419 -27.76 -28.17 48.14
CA ALA A 419 -26.31 -27.94 48.20
C ALA A 419 -25.60 -27.93 46.82
N SER A 420 -26.36 -28.21 45.74
CA SER A 420 -25.93 -28.21 44.34
C SER A 420 -26.47 -27.04 43.51
N ALA A 421 -27.05 -26.00 44.15
CA ALA A 421 -27.58 -24.81 43.47
C ALA A 421 -26.56 -24.13 42.54
N ASN A 422 -25.28 -24.10 42.94
CA ASN A 422 -24.16 -23.59 42.12
C ASN A 422 -23.98 -24.31 40.77
N LYS A 423 -24.51 -25.52 40.59
CA LYS A 423 -24.44 -26.27 39.33
C LYS A 423 -25.45 -25.76 38.30
N TYR A 424 -26.53 -25.12 38.75
CA TYR A 424 -27.64 -24.67 37.91
C TYR A 424 -27.66 -23.14 37.77
N VAL A 425 -27.38 -22.42 38.85
CA VAL A 425 -27.25 -20.96 38.89
C VAL A 425 -25.77 -20.59 38.77
N LYS A 426 -25.21 -20.77 37.56
CA LYS A 426 -23.78 -20.55 37.29
C LYS A 426 -23.43 -19.08 37.05
N PHE A 427 -24.37 -18.29 36.54
CA PHE A 427 -24.12 -16.92 36.10
C PHE A 427 -25.08 -15.93 36.76
N THR A 428 -24.62 -14.72 37.00
CA THR A 428 -25.50 -13.58 37.32
C THR A 428 -25.80 -12.80 36.05
N ALA A 429 -26.94 -12.10 35.99
CA ALA A 429 -27.27 -11.27 34.82
C ALA A 429 -26.19 -10.20 34.54
N GLU A 430 -25.61 -9.61 35.59
CA GLU A 430 -24.49 -8.67 35.48
C GLU A 430 -23.19 -9.34 35.04
N GLY A 431 -22.95 -10.59 35.48
CA GLY A 431 -21.80 -11.38 35.07
C GLY A 431 -21.84 -11.72 33.58
N LEU A 432 -23.01 -12.15 33.08
CA LEU A 432 -23.22 -12.38 31.65
C LEU A 432 -23.00 -11.11 30.83
N ASP A 433 -23.54 -9.98 31.27
CA ASP A 433 -23.36 -8.69 30.60
C ASP A 433 -21.87 -8.32 30.46
N LYS A 434 -21.11 -8.41 31.57
CA LYS A 434 -19.67 -8.15 31.57
C LYS A 434 -18.90 -9.10 30.65
N MET A 435 -19.21 -10.40 30.69
CA MET A 435 -18.54 -11.38 29.83
C MET A 435 -18.80 -11.10 28.35
N LEU A 436 -20.07 -10.93 27.98
CA LEU A 436 -20.49 -10.70 26.59
C LEU A 436 -19.99 -9.36 26.04
N SER A 437 -19.92 -8.33 26.88
CA SER A 437 -19.38 -7.02 26.52
C SER A 437 -17.88 -7.03 26.18
N THR A 438 -17.15 -8.07 26.60
CA THR A 438 -15.70 -8.22 26.31
C THR A 438 -15.38 -9.15 25.15
N LEU A 439 -16.41 -9.67 24.47
CA LEU A 439 -16.23 -10.55 23.32
C LEU A 439 -15.57 -9.84 22.12
N PHE A 440 -14.95 -10.64 21.25
CA PHE A 440 -14.35 -10.21 19.98
C PHE A 440 -13.20 -9.20 20.07
N MET A 441 -12.67 -8.98 21.28
CA MET A 441 -11.55 -8.07 21.51
C MET A 441 -10.25 -8.64 20.92
N PRO A 442 -9.43 -7.83 20.21
CA PRO A 442 -8.12 -8.27 19.76
C PRO A 442 -7.23 -8.54 20.98
N LYS A 443 -6.72 -9.76 21.13
CA LYS A 443 -5.74 -10.07 22.19
C LYS A 443 -4.40 -9.41 21.86
N PRO A 444 -3.73 -8.73 22.81
CA PRO A 444 -2.38 -8.24 22.59
C PRO A 444 -1.45 -9.44 22.32
N ARG A 445 -0.95 -9.57 21.10
CA ARG A 445 0.10 -10.56 20.78
C ARG A 445 1.35 -10.17 21.58
N ARG A 446 1.77 -11.00 22.54
CA ARG A 446 3.16 -10.99 23.02
C ARG A 446 4.05 -11.21 21.80
N ALA A 447 5.05 -10.35 21.61
CA ALA A 447 6.03 -10.45 20.54
C ALA A 447 6.84 -11.75 20.67
N GLY A 448 6.31 -12.85 20.15
CA GLY A 448 7.04 -14.09 19.95
C GLY A 448 7.77 -13.99 18.62
N SER A 449 9.10 -14.05 18.67
CA SER A 449 9.97 -14.12 17.50
C SER A 449 9.57 -15.34 16.64
N PHE A 450 9.06 -15.09 15.45
CA PHE A 450 8.95 -16.14 14.44
C PHE A 450 10.36 -16.47 13.92
N GLN A 451 10.92 -17.60 14.34
CA GLN A 451 12.03 -18.23 13.64
C GLN A 451 11.48 -18.93 12.39
N MET A 452 11.81 -18.43 11.21
CA MET A 452 11.63 -19.12 9.93
C MET A 452 12.73 -20.18 9.80
N LYS A 453 12.36 -21.47 9.84
CA LYS A 453 13.24 -22.53 9.37
C LYS A 453 13.35 -22.42 7.84
N HIS A 454 14.55 -22.11 7.38
CA HIS A 454 14.92 -22.19 5.97
C HIS A 454 15.03 -23.65 5.55
N SER A 455 14.18 -24.08 4.62
CA SER A 455 14.45 -25.24 3.77
C SER A 455 14.70 -24.75 2.35
N ASN A 456 15.90 -25.04 1.87
CA ASN A 456 16.42 -24.72 0.54
C ASN A 456 15.49 -25.17 -0.60
N GLY A 457 15.36 -24.32 -1.63
CA GLY A 457 14.90 -24.71 -2.96
C GLY A 457 13.82 -23.80 -3.56
N LYS A 458 14.26 -22.77 -4.29
CA LYS A 458 13.53 -22.02 -5.34
C LYS A 458 11.99 -21.96 -5.22
N ILE A 459 11.49 -20.88 -4.63
CA ILE A 459 10.53 -19.89 -5.17
C ILE A 459 10.46 -18.81 -4.08
N THR A 460 11.16 -17.70 -4.28
CA THR A 460 10.99 -16.51 -3.44
C THR A 460 9.64 -15.90 -3.77
N SER A 461 8.62 -16.30 -3.03
CA SER A 461 7.31 -15.64 -3.04
C SER A 461 7.50 -14.16 -2.70
N ALA A 462 7.17 -13.28 -3.65
CA ALA A 462 7.19 -11.82 -3.51
C ALA A 462 6.39 -11.33 -2.28
N MET A 463 5.60 -12.19 -1.63
CA MET A 463 4.91 -11.88 -0.39
C MET A 463 5.79 -11.71 0.84
N THR A 464 7.01 -12.24 0.90
CA THR A 464 7.86 -11.99 2.10
C THR A 464 8.24 -10.52 2.25
N GLY A 465 8.29 -9.75 1.15
CA GLY A 465 8.40 -8.29 1.16
C GLY A 465 7.10 -7.59 1.58
N LEU A 466 5.95 -8.08 1.11
CA LEU A 466 4.61 -7.56 1.44
C LEU A 466 4.31 -7.59 2.95
N TYR A 467 4.89 -8.54 3.69
CA TYR A 467 4.70 -8.64 5.15
C TYR A 467 5.49 -7.62 5.98
N ARG A 468 6.57 -7.02 5.44
CA ARG A 468 7.30 -5.91 6.11
C ARG A 468 6.64 -4.55 5.91
N SER A 469 5.90 -4.37 4.81
CA SER A 469 5.25 -3.11 4.42
C SER A 469 4.11 -2.67 5.36
N SER A 470 3.51 -3.59 6.15
CA SER A 470 2.42 -3.23 7.07
C SER A 470 2.89 -2.67 8.43
N SER A 471 4.18 -2.77 8.76
CA SER A 471 4.70 -2.37 10.08
C SER A 471 5.34 -0.97 10.11
N THR A 472 5.59 -0.35 8.96
CA THR A 472 6.41 0.88 8.85
C THR A 472 5.70 2.06 8.20
N LEU A 473 4.48 1.90 7.68
CA LEU A 473 3.64 3.01 7.21
C LEU A 473 2.67 3.42 8.33
N LYS A 474 3.16 4.29 9.22
CA LYS A 474 2.34 5.05 10.18
C LYS A 474 2.13 6.46 9.68
#